data_AF-A0A9P1K003-F1
#
_entry.id   AF-A0A9P1K003-F1
#
_cell.length_a   1.000
_cell.length_b   1.000
_cell.length_c   1.000
_cell.angle_alpha   90.00
_cell.angle_beta   90.00
_cell.angle_gamma   90.00
#
_symmetry.space_group_name_H-M   'P 1'
#
loop_
_entity.id
_entity.type
_entity.pdbx_description
1 polymer ?
#
loop_
_entity_poly.entity_id
_entity_poly.type
_entity_poly.pdbx_seq_one_letter_code
_entity_poly.pdbx_strand_id
1 'polypeptide(L)'
;MTTASDCRAVLTAGGRTDLVFSLYNRFPIDNPEILVPSLCGLVGLPCVGAPANTRALAEDKWFAKLAAKAMGIPVAEGAVYADRAALAFPPAFRGPYFVKNRFGAASDGVSAESVQEDWAGACRIAEHLFRRGMCVLVEQYAPGIDVTVPILGAAPPILLGLVLPVSNKPGGIITEDLKRDDPLGYEMFAPGPEVEAGFRHGAARLWETAGPMDYLRMDYRYDPASGRRVFLEFNLCCHIGRSGAIGLAAAQWGASQADVLGHVVEHSLRRQRRAEA
;
A
#
# COMPACT_ATOMS: atom_id res chain seq x y z
N MET A 1 -20.72 -19.66 2.06
CA MET A 1 -19.90 -18.54 2.57
C MET A 1 -20.65 -17.89 3.71
N THR A 2 -20.04 -17.79 4.89
CA THR A 2 -20.61 -17.07 6.05
C THR A 2 -19.99 -15.68 6.07
N THR A 3 -20.79 -14.63 6.23
CA THR A 3 -20.31 -13.25 6.36
C THR A 3 -20.43 -12.78 7.81
N ALA A 4 -19.55 -11.87 8.21
CA ALA A 4 -19.58 -11.26 9.54
C ALA A 4 -19.20 -9.78 9.45
N SER A 5 -19.88 -8.95 10.25
CA SER A 5 -19.59 -7.53 10.44
C SER A 5 -18.90 -7.26 11.77
N ASP A 6 -18.24 -8.26 12.35
CA ASP A 6 -17.43 -8.14 13.55
C ASP A 6 -16.23 -9.10 13.46
N CYS A 7 -15.02 -8.56 13.63
CA CYS A 7 -13.79 -9.34 13.64
C CYS A 7 -13.76 -10.43 14.73
N ARG A 8 -14.50 -10.27 15.83
CA ARG A 8 -14.59 -11.26 16.91
C ARG A 8 -15.24 -12.58 16.47
N ALA A 9 -16.00 -12.57 15.36
CA ALA A 9 -16.58 -13.78 14.79
C ALA A 9 -15.51 -14.84 14.44
N VAL A 10 -14.27 -14.43 14.18
CA VAL A 10 -13.12 -15.33 13.97
C VAL A 10 -12.92 -16.27 15.16
N LEU A 11 -13.13 -15.79 16.39
CA LEU A 11 -12.91 -16.57 17.62
C LEU A 11 -13.89 -17.75 17.75
N THR A 12 -15.05 -17.66 17.11
CA THR A 12 -16.12 -18.68 17.16
C THR A 12 -16.28 -19.43 15.85
N ALA A 13 -15.45 -19.16 14.83
CA ALA A 13 -15.58 -19.73 13.50
C ALA A 13 -15.08 -21.18 13.36
N GLY A 14 -14.56 -21.77 14.44
CA GLY A 14 -13.89 -23.08 14.47
C GLY A 14 -14.73 -24.25 13.93
N GLY A 15 -14.05 -25.20 13.26
CA GLY A 15 -14.60 -26.47 12.77
C GLY A 15 -15.40 -26.42 11.47
N ARG A 16 -15.78 -25.23 10.97
CA ARG A 16 -16.58 -25.07 9.74
C ARG A 16 -15.99 -24.06 8.73
N THR A 17 -14.81 -23.50 9.01
CA THR A 17 -14.20 -22.44 8.21
C THR A 17 -12.82 -22.85 7.74
N ASP A 18 -12.61 -22.89 6.42
CA ASP A 18 -11.32 -23.26 5.83
C ASP A 18 -10.39 -22.05 5.61
N LEU A 19 -10.97 -20.85 5.45
CA LEU A 19 -10.25 -19.62 5.14
C LEU A 19 -11.05 -18.39 5.56
N VAL A 20 -10.36 -17.40 6.12
CA VAL A 20 -10.91 -16.07 6.41
C VAL A 20 -10.47 -15.10 5.32
N PHE A 21 -11.43 -14.51 4.61
CA PHE A 21 -11.19 -13.37 3.73
C PHE A 21 -11.76 -12.12 4.38
N SER A 22 -10.86 -11.29 4.90
CA SER A 22 -11.22 -10.03 5.56
C SER A 22 -10.96 -8.83 4.66
N LEU A 23 -11.94 -7.93 4.61
CA LEU A 23 -11.79 -6.57 4.09
C LEU A 23 -11.78 -5.52 5.22
N TYR A 24 -11.62 -5.97 6.48
CA TYR A 24 -11.50 -5.06 7.62
C TYR A 24 -10.15 -4.35 7.60
N ASN A 25 -10.20 -3.05 7.31
CA ASN A 25 -9.04 -2.15 7.31
C ASN A 25 -9.33 -0.81 8.01
N ARG A 26 -10.46 -0.69 8.73
CA ARG A 26 -10.83 0.51 9.49
C ARG A 26 -11.43 0.12 10.84
N PHE A 27 -10.73 0.46 11.92
CA PHE A 27 -11.17 0.37 13.30
C PHE A 27 -10.58 1.56 14.09
N PRO A 28 -11.15 1.95 15.24
CA PRO A 28 -10.56 2.93 16.15
C PRO A 28 -9.33 2.37 16.90
N ILE A 29 -8.39 1.78 16.17
CA ILE A 29 -7.07 1.35 16.65
C ILE A 29 -6.02 1.72 15.59
N ASP A 30 -4.79 1.90 16.02
CA ASP A 30 -3.66 2.02 15.08
C ASP A 30 -3.41 0.68 14.39
N ASN A 31 -3.05 0.74 13.11
CA ASN A 31 -2.75 -0.40 12.26
C ASN A 31 -3.87 -1.47 12.21
N PRO A 32 -5.12 -1.11 11.85
CA PRO A 32 -6.27 -2.01 11.98
C PRO A 32 -6.20 -3.28 11.12
N GLU A 33 -5.40 -3.33 10.05
CA GLU A 33 -5.29 -4.53 9.20
C GLU A 33 -4.57 -5.69 9.91
N ILE A 34 -3.85 -5.43 11.01
CA ILE A 34 -3.17 -6.48 11.77
C ILE A 34 -4.14 -7.35 12.58
N LEU A 35 -5.34 -6.82 12.91
CA LEU A 35 -6.21 -7.42 13.91
C LEU A 35 -6.75 -8.78 13.48
N VAL A 36 -7.41 -8.83 12.32
CA VAL A 36 -8.01 -10.07 11.82
C VAL A 36 -6.98 -11.19 11.60
N PRO A 37 -5.84 -10.97 10.92
CA PRO A 37 -4.83 -12.02 10.77
C PRO A 37 -4.21 -12.45 12.10
N SER A 38 -4.11 -11.56 13.10
CA SER A 38 -3.67 -11.94 14.45
C SER A 38 -4.68 -12.85 15.14
N LEU A 39 -5.98 -12.54 15.05
CA LEU A 39 -7.05 -13.40 15.58
C LEU A 39 -7.07 -14.76 14.86
N CYS A 40 -6.94 -14.77 13.54
CA CYS A 40 -6.84 -16.00 12.75
C CYS A 40 -5.64 -16.84 13.18
N GLY A 41 -4.48 -16.21 13.39
CA GLY A 41 -3.28 -16.87 13.92
C GLY A 41 -3.50 -17.50 15.29
N LEU A 42 -4.19 -16.79 16.20
CA LEU A 42 -4.51 -17.28 17.54
C LEU A 42 -5.37 -18.56 17.52
N VAL A 43 -6.35 -18.65 16.63
CA VAL A 43 -7.25 -19.81 16.52
C VAL A 43 -6.84 -20.82 15.45
N GLY A 44 -5.71 -20.60 14.78
CA GLY A 44 -5.17 -21.50 13.76
C GLY A 44 -5.91 -21.51 12.43
N LEU A 45 -6.66 -20.45 12.09
CA LEU A 45 -7.38 -20.32 10.82
C LEU A 45 -6.49 -19.65 9.74
N PRO A 46 -6.50 -20.15 8.49
CA PRO A 46 -5.89 -19.45 7.37
C PRO A 46 -6.57 -18.11 7.09
N CYS A 47 -5.78 -17.10 6.70
CA CYS A 47 -6.29 -15.76 6.37
C CYS A 47 -5.71 -15.24 5.05
N VAL A 48 -6.57 -14.71 4.19
CA VAL A 48 -6.18 -14.06 2.92
C VAL A 48 -5.33 -12.81 3.18
N GLY A 49 -4.40 -12.54 2.27
CA GLY A 49 -3.46 -11.42 2.27
C GLY A 49 -2.11 -11.84 2.82
N ALA A 50 -1.62 -11.17 3.87
CA ALA A 50 -0.36 -11.47 4.52
C ALA A 50 -0.52 -11.63 6.04
N PRO A 51 0.47 -12.24 6.72
CA PRO A 51 0.53 -12.28 8.18
C PRO A 51 0.58 -10.89 8.83
N ALA A 52 0.29 -10.83 10.14
CA ALA A 52 0.13 -9.58 10.88
C ALA A 52 1.40 -8.70 10.88
N ASN A 53 2.60 -9.29 10.94
CA ASN A 53 3.87 -8.54 10.88
C ASN A 53 4.10 -7.88 9.52
N THR A 54 3.81 -8.57 8.41
CA THR A 54 3.92 -7.98 7.07
C THR A 54 2.88 -6.88 6.86
N ARG A 55 1.68 -7.04 7.41
CA ARG A 55 0.67 -5.96 7.39
C ARG A 55 1.08 -4.76 8.23
N ALA A 56 1.64 -4.97 9.42
CA ALA A 56 2.19 -3.89 10.23
C ALA A 56 3.28 -3.11 9.47
N LEU A 57 4.13 -3.82 8.71
CA LEU A 57 5.12 -3.18 7.84
C LEU A 57 4.46 -2.35 6.73
N ALA A 58 3.39 -2.86 6.10
CA ALA A 58 2.67 -2.16 5.04
C ALA A 58 1.97 -0.88 5.54
N GLU A 59 1.45 -0.89 6.77
CA GLU A 59 0.74 0.25 7.36
C GLU A 59 1.67 1.36 7.88
N ASP A 60 2.94 1.06 8.11
CA ASP A 60 3.96 2.04 8.49
C ASP A 60 4.79 2.48 7.27
N LYS A 61 4.45 3.64 6.69
CA LYS A 61 5.12 4.14 5.48
C LYS A 61 6.61 4.37 5.66
N TRP A 62 7.07 4.71 6.87
CA TRP A 62 8.48 4.92 7.12
C TRP A 62 9.24 3.60 7.15
N PHE A 63 8.74 2.62 7.91
CA PHE A 63 9.37 1.30 7.96
C PHE A 63 9.28 0.55 6.64
N ALA A 64 8.16 0.65 5.91
CA ALA A 64 8.06 0.14 4.55
C ALA A 64 9.15 0.70 3.64
N LYS A 65 9.46 2.00 3.74
CA LYS A 65 10.52 2.65 2.95
C LYS A 65 11.92 2.26 3.39
N LEU A 66 12.18 2.13 4.69
CA LEU A 66 13.46 1.60 5.17
C LEU A 66 13.71 0.17 4.67
N ALA A 67 12.69 -0.68 4.72
CA ALA A 67 12.75 -2.02 4.14
C ALA A 67 12.99 -1.96 2.62
N ALA A 68 12.24 -1.12 1.89
CA ALA A 68 12.41 -0.92 0.45
C ALA A 68 13.84 -0.48 0.09
N LYS A 69 14.40 0.49 0.83
CA LYS A 69 15.79 0.94 0.66
C LYS A 69 16.78 -0.19 0.87
N ALA A 70 16.60 -1.00 1.91
CA ALA A 70 17.44 -2.18 2.17
C ALA A 70 17.33 -3.25 1.06
N MET A 71 16.18 -3.34 0.38
CA MET A 71 15.97 -4.21 -0.78
C MET A 71 16.54 -3.65 -2.10
N GLY A 72 17.13 -2.44 -2.09
CA GLY A 72 17.61 -1.75 -3.29
C GLY A 72 16.50 -1.07 -4.11
N ILE A 73 15.29 -0.95 -3.55
CA ILE A 73 14.18 -0.24 -4.17
C ILE A 73 14.34 1.26 -3.85
N PRO A 74 14.40 2.16 -4.85
CA PRO A 74 14.62 3.57 -4.59
C PRO A 74 13.46 4.20 -3.81
N VAL A 75 13.78 4.99 -2.79
CA VAL A 75 12.82 5.75 -1.97
C VAL A 75 13.28 7.21 -1.88
N ALA A 76 12.36 8.12 -1.54
CA ALA A 76 12.72 9.49 -1.20
C ALA A 76 13.46 9.50 0.15
N GLU A 77 14.37 10.46 0.31
CA GLU A 77 14.87 10.79 1.65
C GLU A 77 13.69 11.26 2.52
N GLY A 78 13.70 10.86 3.79
CA GLY A 78 12.58 11.13 4.69
C GLY A 78 13.00 11.16 6.15
N ALA A 79 12.18 11.79 6.98
CA ALA A 79 12.36 11.91 8.41
C ALA A 79 11.00 11.89 9.13
N VAL A 80 10.96 11.21 10.29
CA VAL A 80 9.77 11.11 11.13
C VAL A 80 9.83 12.17 12.23
N TYR A 81 8.70 12.83 12.45
CA TYR A 81 8.51 13.81 13.51
C TYR A 81 7.36 13.35 14.40
N ALA A 82 7.65 13.21 15.69
CA ALA A 82 6.67 12.75 16.67
C ALA A 82 5.80 13.89 17.22
N ASP A 83 6.33 15.11 17.27
CA ASP A 83 5.66 16.27 17.85
C ASP A 83 6.20 17.61 17.31
N ARG A 84 5.64 18.70 17.82
CA ARG A 84 6.02 20.07 17.47
C ARG A 84 7.45 20.42 17.85
N ALA A 85 7.96 19.90 18.97
CA ALA A 85 9.31 20.22 19.44
C ALA A 85 10.36 19.64 18.48
N ALA A 86 10.09 18.46 17.91
CA ALA A 86 10.96 17.85 16.90
C ALA A 86 11.13 18.71 15.64
N LEU A 87 10.17 19.58 15.29
CA LEU A 87 10.24 20.45 14.11
C LEU A 87 11.32 21.56 14.20
N ALA A 88 11.86 21.80 15.40
CA ALA A 88 12.98 22.71 15.58
C ALA A 88 14.25 22.25 14.83
N PHE A 89 14.32 20.97 14.48
CA PHE A 89 15.46 20.37 13.77
C PHE A 89 15.02 19.99 12.34
N PRO A 90 15.38 20.77 11.32
CA PRO A 90 15.05 20.42 9.94
C PRO A 90 15.74 19.12 9.50
N PRO A 91 15.19 18.42 8.49
CA PRO A 91 15.82 17.22 7.97
C PRO A 91 17.13 17.56 7.25
N ALA A 92 18.01 16.56 7.08
CA ALA A 92 19.30 16.73 6.40
C ALA A 92 19.18 17.01 4.89
N PHE A 93 18.03 16.72 4.29
CA PHE A 93 17.75 16.94 2.87
C PHE A 93 17.00 18.26 2.65
N ARG A 94 17.20 18.86 1.47
CA ARG A 94 16.50 20.08 1.06
C ARG A 94 15.19 19.75 0.35
N GLY A 95 14.26 20.70 0.46
CA GLY A 95 12.96 20.65 -0.20
C GLY A 95 13.05 20.74 -1.74
N PRO A 96 11.90 20.69 -2.43
CA PRO A 96 10.55 20.75 -1.85
C PRO A 96 10.24 19.54 -0.96
N TYR A 97 9.39 19.75 0.04
CA TYR A 97 9.02 18.76 1.05
C TYR A 97 7.63 18.20 0.76
N PHE A 98 7.42 16.92 1.07
CA PHE A 98 6.10 16.29 1.10
C PHE A 98 5.77 15.86 2.52
N VAL A 99 4.73 16.43 3.12
CA VAL A 99 4.32 16.19 4.50
C VAL A 99 3.05 15.35 4.54
N LYS A 100 3.10 14.22 5.25
CA LYS A 100 1.98 13.27 5.35
C LYS A 100 1.94 12.54 6.70
N ASN A 101 0.82 11.86 6.96
CA ASN A 101 0.75 10.90 8.06
C ASN A 101 1.65 9.67 7.77
N ARG A 102 2.41 9.24 8.77
CA ARG A 102 3.24 8.04 8.73
C ARG A 102 2.40 6.77 8.58
N PHE A 103 1.29 6.69 9.34
CA PHE A 103 0.46 5.49 9.41
C PHE A 103 -0.78 5.59 8.53
N GLY A 104 -1.47 4.45 8.36
CA GLY A 104 -2.79 4.36 7.75
C GLY A 104 -2.81 4.30 6.22
N ALA A 105 -4.01 4.25 5.65
CA ALA A 105 -4.26 4.04 4.23
C ALA A 105 -4.99 5.23 3.57
N ALA A 106 -5.26 5.12 2.27
CA ALA A 106 -6.13 6.03 1.50
C ALA A 106 -5.71 7.50 1.47
N SER A 107 -4.42 7.81 1.64
CA SER A 107 -3.91 9.19 1.61
C SER A 107 -4.56 10.12 2.66
N ASP A 108 -4.98 9.61 3.83
CA ASP A 108 -5.57 10.43 4.90
C ASP A 108 -4.69 11.64 5.26
N GLY A 109 -5.24 12.85 5.09
CA GLY A 109 -4.54 14.10 5.33
C GLY A 109 -3.56 14.54 4.23
N VAL A 110 -3.52 13.86 3.09
CA VAL A 110 -2.74 14.30 1.92
C VAL A 110 -3.58 15.20 1.01
N SER A 111 -3.07 16.40 0.76
CA SER A 111 -3.68 17.39 -0.13
C SER A 111 -2.62 18.05 -1.02
N ALA A 112 -3.00 18.99 -1.87
CA ALA A 112 -2.02 19.84 -2.58
C ALA A 112 -1.12 20.61 -1.60
N GLU A 113 -1.59 20.88 -0.38
CA GLU A 113 -0.81 21.53 0.67
C GLU A 113 0.23 20.59 1.28
N SER A 114 0.19 19.29 1.03
CA SER A 114 1.24 18.37 1.46
C SER A 114 2.59 18.70 0.82
N VAL A 115 2.62 19.36 -0.34
CA VAL A 115 3.84 19.86 -0.97
C VAL A 115 4.16 21.25 -0.45
N GLN A 116 5.37 21.44 0.07
CA GLN A 116 5.83 22.72 0.60
C GLN A 116 7.24 23.02 0.10
N GLU A 117 7.44 24.19 -0.49
CA GLU A 117 8.74 24.60 -1.05
C GLU A 117 9.81 24.80 0.03
N ASP A 118 9.40 25.23 1.23
CA ASP A 118 10.30 25.54 2.33
C ASP A 118 9.93 24.79 3.63
N TRP A 119 10.90 24.77 4.56
CA TRP A 119 10.75 24.06 5.83
C TRP A 119 9.68 24.68 6.72
N ALA A 120 9.49 26.00 6.66
CA ALA A 120 8.49 26.70 7.44
C ALA A 120 7.06 26.28 7.02
N GLY A 121 6.83 26.11 5.73
CA GLY A 121 5.61 25.53 5.17
C GLY A 121 5.40 24.10 5.62
N ALA A 122 6.43 23.26 5.51
CA ALA A 122 6.35 21.88 5.98
C ALA A 122 5.98 21.78 7.47
N CYS A 123 6.55 22.66 8.31
CA CYS A 123 6.22 22.75 9.73
C CYS A 123 4.73 23.08 9.97
N ARG A 124 4.15 24.01 9.21
CA ARG A 124 2.72 24.37 9.35
C ARG A 124 1.80 23.19 9.07
N ILE A 125 2.11 22.40 8.04
CA ILE A 125 1.34 21.20 7.68
C ILE A 125 1.52 20.11 8.75
N ALA A 126 2.75 19.90 9.21
CA ALA A 126 3.04 18.94 10.28
C ALA A 126 2.27 19.28 11.57
N GLU A 127 2.24 20.56 11.97
CA GLU A 127 1.45 21.01 13.13
C GLU A 127 -0.05 20.75 12.98
N HIS A 128 -0.60 20.86 11.76
CA HIS A 128 -1.99 20.51 11.50
C HIS A 128 -2.25 19.00 11.71
N LEU A 129 -1.35 18.15 11.23
CA LEU A 129 -1.44 16.69 11.42
C LEU A 129 -1.26 16.29 12.90
N PHE A 130 -0.35 16.94 13.64
CA PHE A 130 -0.20 16.70 15.08
C PHE A 130 -1.46 17.02 15.87
N ARG A 131 -2.19 18.10 15.52
CA ARG A 131 -3.48 18.42 16.15
C ARG A 131 -4.56 17.34 15.90
N ARG A 132 -4.40 16.53 14.86
CA ARG A 132 -5.25 15.37 14.56
C ARG A 132 -4.75 14.07 15.23
N GLY A 133 -3.70 14.14 16.05
CA GLY A 133 -3.11 12.97 16.73
C GLY A 133 -2.25 12.08 15.83
N MET A 134 -1.81 12.59 14.68
CA MET A 134 -1.05 11.80 13.69
C MET A 134 0.45 11.88 13.91
N CYS A 135 1.17 10.80 13.57
CA CYS A 135 2.63 10.82 13.47
C CYS A 135 3.03 11.32 12.08
N VAL A 136 3.95 12.27 11.97
CA VAL A 136 4.27 12.93 10.71
C VAL A 136 5.51 12.33 10.06
N LEU A 137 5.40 12.04 8.76
CA LEU A 137 6.52 11.72 7.89
C LEU A 137 6.71 12.89 6.92
N VAL A 138 7.90 13.49 6.93
CA VAL A 138 8.33 14.48 5.93
C VAL A 138 9.29 13.80 4.98
N GLU A 139 9.05 13.93 3.69
CA GLU A 139 9.88 13.37 2.63
C GLU A 139 10.39 14.46 1.69
N GLN A 140 11.50 14.21 1.00
CA GLN A 140 11.84 14.99 -0.18
C GLN A 140 10.78 14.73 -1.25
N TYR A 141 10.22 15.81 -1.81
CA TYR A 141 9.20 15.71 -2.84
C TYR A 141 9.72 14.99 -4.07
N ALA A 142 9.02 13.94 -4.48
CA ALA A 142 9.27 13.23 -5.72
C ALA A 142 8.35 13.82 -6.82
N PRO A 143 8.89 14.48 -7.86
CA PRO A 143 8.10 14.91 -9.00
C PRO A 143 7.70 13.71 -9.87
N GLY A 144 6.74 13.91 -10.76
CA GLY A 144 6.29 12.90 -11.72
C GLY A 144 4.82 12.54 -11.57
N ILE A 145 4.49 11.32 -11.95
CA ILE A 145 3.14 10.75 -11.94
C ILE A 145 3.09 9.56 -10.97
N ASP A 146 1.90 9.29 -10.44
CA ASP A 146 1.69 8.09 -9.62
C ASP A 146 1.53 6.86 -10.51
N VAL A 147 2.26 5.79 -10.16
CA VAL A 147 2.21 4.49 -10.86
C VAL A 147 1.95 3.39 -9.83
N THR A 148 0.87 2.66 -10.03
CA THR A 148 0.46 1.51 -9.23
C THR A 148 0.81 0.22 -9.97
N VAL A 149 1.40 -0.74 -9.25
CA VAL A 149 1.79 -2.06 -9.73
C VAL A 149 0.90 -3.11 -9.04
N PRO A 150 -0.23 -3.52 -9.65
CA PRO A 150 -1.06 -4.61 -9.14
C PRO A 150 -0.39 -5.97 -9.32
N ILE A 151 -0.31 -6.74 -8.24
CA ILE A 151 0.43 -8.00 -8.18
C ILE A 151 -0.45 -9.09 -7.55
N LEU A 152 -0.49 -10.27 -8.19
CA LEU A 152 -1.13 -11.48 -7.66
C LEU A 152 -0.09 -12.51 -7.24
N GLY A 153 -0.45 -13.30 -6.23
CA GLY A 153 0.42 -14.33 -5.70
C GLY A 153 0.61 -15.52 -6.59
N ALA A 154 1.87 -15.87 -6.81
CA ALA A 154 2.34 -17.05 -7.50
C ALA A 154 3.84 -17.22 -7.18
N ALA A 155 4.47 -18.26 -7.73
CA ALA A 155 5.91 -18.43 -7.66
C ALA A 155 6.46 -18.62 -9.09
N PRO A 156 7.02 -17.57 -9.72
CA PRO A 156 7.19 -16.17 -9.25
C PRO A 156 5.87 -15.36 -9.23
N PRO A 157 5.80 -14.18 -8.58
CA PRO A 157 4.59 -13.35 -8.53
C PRO A 157 4.17 -12.84 -9.91
N ILE A 158 2.86 -12.64 -10.10
CA ILE A 158 2.28 -12.16 -11.36
C ILE A 158 2.07 -10.64 -11.26
N LEU A 159 2.78 -9.88 -12.08
CA LEU A 159 2.44 -8.47 -12.34
C LEU A 159 1.35 -8.43 -13.41
N LEU A 160 0.21 -7.82 -13.08
CA LEU A 160 -0.89 -7.67 -14.03
C LEU A 160 -0.67 -6.52 -15.02
N GLY A 161 0.25 -5.60 -14.71
CA GLY A 161 0.58 -4.44 -15.54
C GLY A 161 1.02 -3.27 -14.68
N LEU A 162 1.09 -2.09 -15.28
CA LEU A 162 1.30 -0.81 -14.60
C LEU A 162 0.07 0.06 -14.82
N VAL A 163 -0.37 0.75 -13.78
CA VAL A 163 -1.63 1.49 -13.78
C VAL A 163 -1.40 2.90 -13.27
N LEU A 164 -1.94 3.91 -13.94
CA LEU A 164 -1.97 5.29 -13.48
C LEU A 164 -3.30 5.55 -12.78
N PRO A 165 -3.31 5.91 -11.49
CA PRO A 165 -4.47 6.54 -10.89
C PRO A 165 -4.67 7.92 -11.52
N VAL A 166 -5.88 8.23 -12.00
CA VAL A 166 -6.13 9.51 -12.67
C VAL A 166 -6.28 10.61 -11.62
N SER A 167 -5.51 11.70 -11.77
CA SER A 167 -5.59 12.90 -10.91
C SER A 167 -5.82 14.15 -11.74
N ASN A 168 -6.70 15.02 -11.25
CA ASN A 168 -6.90 16.37 -11.78
C ASN A 168 -6.21 17.46 -10.94
N LYS A 169 -5.34 17.08 -10.00
CA LYS A 169 -4.65 18.01 -9.09
C LYS A 169 -3.27 18.41 -9.64
N PRO A 170 -2.74 19.59 -9.27
CA PRO A 170 -1.37 19.98 -9.62
C PRO A 170 -0.35 18.91 -9.22
N GLY A 171 0.57 18.61 -10.13
CA GLY A 171 1.56 17.55 -9.95
C GLY A 171 0.96 16.13 -9.97
N GLY A 172 -0.31 15.93 -10.31
CA GLY A 172 -0.89 14.59 -10.40
C GLY A 172 -0.91 13.83 -9.07
N ILE A 173 -0.94 14.53 -7.93
CA ILE A 173 -0.98 13.93 -6.60
C ILE A 173 -2.35 13.30 -6.38
N ILE A 174 -2.37 12.07 -5.85
CA ILE A 174 -3.61 11.41 -5.42
C ILE A 174 -3.92 11.75 -3.97
N THR A 175 -4.79 12.75 -3.83
CA THR A 175 -5.31 13.26 -2.57
C THR A 175 -6.38 12.33 -1.97
N GLU A 176 -6.68 12.52 -0.68
CA GLU A 176 -7.66 11.69 0.05
C GLU A 176 -9.02 11.58 -0.66
N ASP A 177 -9.54 12.69 -1.20
CA ASP A 177 -10.80 12.77 -1.94
C ASP A 177 -10.80 11.93 -3.22
N LEU A 178 -9.64 11.77 -3.86
CA LEU A 178 -9.49 10.97 -5.07
C LEU A 178 -9.31 9.47 -4.76
N LYS A 179 -8.72 9.12 -3.62
CA LYS A 179 -8.42 7.72 -3.26
C LYS A 179 -9.59 6.97 -2.62
N ARG A 180 -10.53 7.67 -1.99
CA ARG A 180 -11.61 7.02 -1.22
C ARG A 180 -12.66 6.36 -2.11
N ASP A 181 -12.99 7.00 -3.22
CA ASP A 181 -14.07 6.59 -4.12
C ASP A 181 -13.60 6.37 -5.57
N ASP A 182 -12.28 6.53 -5.83
CA ASP A 182 -11.64 6.44 -7.16
C ASP A 182 -12.47 7.11 -8.29
N PRO A 183 -13.01 8.34 -8.11
CA PRO A 183 -14.05 8.87 -8.99
C PRO A 183 -13.55 9.14 -10.42
N LEU A 184 -12.24 9.30 -10.59
CA LEU A 184 -11.60 9.52 -11.88
C LEU A 184 -11.08 8.23 -12.52
N GLY A 185 -11.13 7.11 -11.80
CA GLY A 185 -10.69 5.81 -12.28
C GLY A 185 -9.18 5.68 -12.46
N TYR A 186 -8.81 4.71 -13.29
CA TYR A 186 -7.43 4.31 -13.55
C TYR A 186 -7.22 4.10 -15.05
N GLU A 187 -5.99 4.30 -15.50
CA GLU A 187 -5.57 4.06 -16.87
C GLU A 187 -4.37 3.11 -16.92
N MET A 188 -4.25 2.35 -18.01
CA MET A 188 -3.13 1.43 -18.17
C MET A 188 -1.89 2.20 -18.66
N PHE A 189 -0.76 1.93 -18.03
CA PHE A 189 0.53 2.52 -18.35
C PHE A 189 1.41 1.50 -19.07
N ALA A 190 1.86 1.84 -20.28
CA ALA A 190 2.75 1.01 -21.08
C ALA A 190 4.07 1.75 -21.38
N PRO A 191 4.99 1.83 -20.41
CA PRO A 191 6.30 2.41 -20.65
C PRO A 191 7.19 1.46 -21.46
N GLY A 192 8.39 1.91 -21.83
CA GLY A 192 9.39 1.06 -22.49
C GLY A 192 9.88 -0.10 -21.60
N PRO A 193 10.43 -1.17 -22.20
CA PRO A 193 10.81 -2.41 -21.48
C PRO A 193 11.76 -2.21 -20.30
N GLU A 194 12.71 -1.27 -20.42
CA GLU A 194 13.67 -0.97 -19.36
C GLU A 194 13.00 -0.40 -18.11
N VAL A 195 12.03 0.49 -18.30
CA VAL A 195 11.25 1.10 -17.20
C VAL A 195 10.39 0.03 -16.54
N GLU A 196 9.70 -0.80 -17.34
CA GLU A 196 8.88 -1.90 -16.84
C GLU A 196 9.71 -2.92 -16.02
N ALA A 197 10.91 -3.25 -16.50
CA ALA A 197 11.83 -4.14 -15.79
C ALA A 197 12.20 -3.61 -14.39
N GLY A 198 12.30 -2.29 -14.23
CA GLY A 198 12.53 -1.65 -12.93
C GLY A 198 11.41 -1.88 -11.91
N PHE A 199 10.15 -1.79 -12.35
CA PHE A 199 8.98 -2.08 -11.49
C PHE A 199 8.87 -3.57 -11.17
N ARG A 200 9.09 -4.43 -12.18
CA ARG A 200 9.10 -5.88 -12.02
C ARG A 200 10.18 -6.33 -11.03
N HIS A 201 11.37 -5.72 -11.09
CA HIS A 201 12.43 -5.98 -10.13
C HIS A 201 11.99 -5.61 -8.71
N GLY A 202 11.47 -4.40 -8.50
CA GLY A 202 11.00 -3.97 -7.17
C GLY A 202 9.93 -4.90 -6.59
N ALA A 203 8.98 -5.34 -7.43
CA ALA A 203 7.95 -6.28 -7.04
C ALA A 203 8.52 -7.66 -6.67
N ALA A 204 9.47 -8.19 -7.44
CA ALA A 204 10.14 -9.45 -7.12
C ALA A 204 10.89 -9.35 -5.78
N ARG A 205 11.65 -8.28 -5.55
CA ARG A 205 12.40 -8.06 -4.30
C ARG A 205 11.49 -7.96 -3.08
N LEU A 206 10.40 -7.21 -3.17
CA LEU A 206 9.41 -7.13 -2.09
C LEU A 206 8.77 -8.49 -1.83
N TRP A 207 8.38 -9.21 -2.88
CA TRP A 207 7.74 -10.52 -2.77
C TRP A 207 8.65 -11.56 -2.09
N GLU A 208 9.93 -11.61 -2.49
CA GLU A 208 10.95 -12.50 -1.92
C GLU A 208 11.25 -12.21 -0.44
N THR A 209 11.21 -10.92 -0.04
CA THR A 209 11.71 -10.49 1.28
C THR A 209 10.60 -10.34 2.31
N ALA A 210 9.43 -9.84 1.92
CA ALA A 210 8.32 -9.52 2.82
C ALA A 210 7.17 -10.55 2.78
N GLY A 211 7.23 -11.52 1.86
CA GLY A 211 6.29 -12.64 1.80
C GLY A 211 6.31 -13.50 3.07
N PRO A 212 5.32 -14.40 3.24
CA PRO A 212 4.30 -14.78 2.27
C PRO A 212 3.14 -13.78 2.19
N MET A 213 2.56 -13.64 1.00
CA MET A 213 1.34 -12.85 0.77
C MET A 213 0.53 -13.40 -0.42
N ASP A 214 -0.71 -12.93 -0.59
CA ASP A 214 -1.64 -13.43 -1.61
C ASP A 214 -1.85 -12.50 -2.80
N TYR A 215 -1.86 -11.20 -2.55
CA TYR A 215 -1.97 -10.14 -3.55
C TYR A 215 -1.57 -8.82 -2.89
N LEU A 216 -1.22 -7.84 -3.71
CA LEU A 216 -0.89 -6.50 -3.26
C LEU A 216 -0.95 -5.51 -4.41
N ARG A 217 -0.83 -4.23 -4.08
CA ARG A 217 -0.33 -3.23 -5.01
C ARG A 217 0.91 -2.57 -4.44
N MET A 218 1.84 -2.18 -5.30
CA MET A 218 2.93 -1.27 -4.94
C MET A 218 2.71 0.07 -5.63
N ASP A 219 2.83 1.15 -4.90
CA ASP A 219 2.62 2.50 -5.41
C ASP A 219 3.95 3.24 -5.47
N TYR A 220 4.17 3.92 -6.58
CA TYR A 220 5.40 4.65 -6.88
C TYR A 220 5.07 6.04 -7.39
N ARG A 221 6.05 6.93 -7.21
CA ARG A 221 6.19 8.11 -8.03
C ARG A 221 7.17 7.82 -9.15
N TYR A 222 6.79 8.12 -10.39
CA TYR A 222 7.65 7.95 -11.55
C TYR A 222 7.79 9.27 -12.30
N ASP A 223 9.02 9.71 -12.53
CA ASP A 223 9.31 10.89 -13.34
C ASP A 223 9.66 10.46 -14.77
N PRO A 224 8.79 10.68 -15.78
CA PRO A 224 9.07 10.30 -17.16
C PRO A 224 10.26 11.04 -17.77
N ALA A 225 10.61 12.24 -17.26
CA ALA A 225 11.72 13.02 -17.81
C ALA A 225 13.09 12.46 -17.39
N SER A 226 13.20 11.97 -16.16
CA SER A 226 14.46 11.40 -15.63
C SER A 226 14.49 9.87 -15.60
N GLY A 227 13.35 9.20 -15.78
CA GLY A 227 13.18 7.75 -15.58
C GLY A 227 13.24 7.33 -14.11
N ARG A 228 13.32 8.28 -13.16
CA ARG A 228 13.46 7.97 -11.74
C ARG A 228 12.13 7.46 -11.18
N ARG A 229 12.17 6.26 -10.57
CA ARG A 229 11.08 5.68 -9.79
C ARG A 229 11.36 5.84 -8.29
N VAL A 230 10.37 6.20 -7.52
CA VAL A 230 10.45 6.37 -6.06
C VAL A 230 9.30 5.61 -5.44
N PHE A 231 9.61 4.60 -4.63
CA PHE A 231 8.63 3.80 -3.92
C PHE A 231 7.91 4.64 -2.85
N LEU A 232 6.59 4.59 -2.86
CA LEU A 232 5.72 5.31 -1.93
C LEU A 232 5.24 4.40 -0.81
N GLU A 233 4.61 3.29 -1.16
CA GLU A 233 3.98 2.35 -0.24
C GLU A 233 3.61 1.04 -0.94
N PHE A 234 3.28 0.01 -0.17
CA PHE A 234 2.66 -1.21 -0.67
C PHE A 234 1.43 -1.52 0.18
N ASN A 235 0.36 -2.00 -0.46
CA ASN A 235 -0.96 -2.13 0.17
C ASN A 235 -1.46 -3.59 0.06
N LEU A 236 -1.84 -4.18 1.20
CA LEU A 236 -2.21 -5.60 1.32
C LEU A 236 -3.70 -5.86 1.49
N CYS A 237 -4.49 -4.88 1.93
CA CYS A 237 -5.96 -4.92 1.89
C CYS A 237 -6.50 -4.00 0.78
N CYS A 238 -5.95 -4.12 -0.43
CA CYS A 238 -6.32 -3.23 -1.52
C CYS A 238 -7.59 -3.67 -2.27
N HIS A 239 -8.25 -2.70 -2.90
CA HIS A 239 -9.52 -2.89 -3.62
C HIS A 239 -9.34 -3.81 -4.84
N ILE A 240 -10.08 -4.94 -4.86
CA ILE A 240 -10.17 -5.91 -5.97
C ILE A 240 -11.49 -5.69 -6.76
N GLY A 241 -11.96 -4.45 -6.86
CA GLY A 241 -13.15 -4.11 -7.63
C GLY A 241 -12.85 -4.03 -9.12
N ARG A 242 -13.88 -4.18 -9.97
CA ARG A 242 -13.75 -4.04 -11.43
C ARG A 242 -13.13 -2.70 -11.85
N SER A 243 -13.43 -1.63 -11.12
CA SER A 243 -12.92 -0.28 -11.39
C SER A 243 -11.58 0.02 -10.71
N GLY A 244 -11.07 -0.86 -9.84
CA GLY A 244 -9.79 -0.65 -9.16
C GLY A 244 -8.61 -1.12 -10.00
N ALA A 245 -7.39 -0.69 -9.65
CA ALA A 245 -6.16 -1.02 -10.38
C ALA A 245 -5.98 -2.52 -10.68
N ILE A 246 -6.30 -3.41 -9.73
CA ILE A 246 -6.20 -4.87 -9.93
C ILE A 246 -7.22 -5.34 -10.98
N GLY A 247 -8.49 -4.92 -10.84
CA GLY A 247 -9.55 -5.34 -11.76
C GLY A 247 -9.33 -4.82 -13.18
N LEU A 248 -8.90 -3.55 -13.31
CA LEU A 248 -8.56 -2.95 -14.59
C LEU A 248 -7.40 -3.70 -15.27
N ALA A 249 -6.30 -3.92 -14.55
CA ALA A 249 -5.13 -4.60 -15.10
C ALA A 249 -5.44 -6.07 -15.45
N ALA A 250 -6.20 -6.78 -14.61
CA ALA A 250 -6.63 -8.15 -14.89
C ALA A 250 -7.50 -8.26 -16.16
N ALA A 251 -8.37 -7.27 -16.42
CA ALA A 251 -9.24 -7.28 -17.58
C ALA A 251 -8.47 -7.23 -18.91
N GLN A 252 -7.26 -6.66 -18.94
CA GLN A 252 -6.39 -6.72 -20.13
C GLN A 252 -5.99 -8.15 -20.51
N TRP A 253 -5.99 -9.06 -19.53
CA TRP A 253 -5.69 -10.48 -19.72
C TRP A 253 -6.97 -11.32 -19.91
N GLY A 254 -8.13 -10.68 -20.09
CA GLY A 254 -9.42 -11.36 -20.18
C GLY A 254 -9.94 -11.95 -18.86
N ALA A 255 -9.29 -11.65 -17.73
CA ALA A 255 -9.69 -12.14 -16.42
C ALA A 255 -10.78 -11.26 -15.80
N SER A 256 -11.86 -11.88 -15.35
CA SER A 256 -12.92 -11.21 -14.60
C SER A 256 -12.52 -11.00 -13.14
N GLN A 257 -13.29 -10.17 -12.42
CA GLN A 257 -13.13 -10.02 -10.98
C GLN A 257 -13.26 -11.37 -10.23
N ALA A 258 -14.15 -12.26 -10.71
CA ALA A 258 -14.34 -13.57 -10.10
C ALA A 258 -13.10 -14.45 -10.28
N ASP A 259 -12.44 -14.38 -11.44
CA ASP A 259 -11.20 -15.11 -11.72
C ASP A 259 -10.06 -14.64 -10.80
N VAL A 260 -9.92 -13.32 -10.61
CA VAL A 260 -8.93 -12.75 -9.69
C VAL A 260 -9.19 -13.20 -8.25
N LEU A 261 -10.44 -13.12 -7.78
CA LEU A 261 -10.80 -13.54 -6.43
C LEU A 261 -10.57 -15.06 -6.25
N GLY A 262 -10.94 -15.86 -7.25
CA GLY A 262 -10.70 -17.31 -7.26
C GLY A 262 -9.21 -17.62 -7.14
N HIS A 263 -8.37 -16.96 -7.93
CA HIS A 263 -6.91 -17.10 -7.88
C HIS A 263 -6.34 -16.74 -6.50
N VAL A 264 -6.74 -15.60 -5.93
CA VAL A 264 -6.28 -15.14 -4.62
C VAL A 264 -6.66 -16.13 -3.52
N VAL A 265 -7.90 -16.61 -3.51
CA VAL A 265 -8.40 -17.59 -2.53
C VAL A 265 -7.67 -18.92 -2.67
N GLU A 266 -7.51 -19.41 -3.89
CA GLU A 266 -6.85 -20.69 -4.16
C GLU A 266 -5.37 -20.64 -3.79
N HIS A 267 -4.64 -19.59 -4.16
CA HIS A 267 -3.24 -19.38 -3.78
C HIS A 267 -3.09 -19.32 -2.25
N SER A 268 -3.99 -18.62 -1.57
CA SER A 268 -3.99 -18.51 -0.10
C SER A 268 -4.18 -19.87 0.57
N LEU A 269 -5.16 -20.67 0.10
CA LEU A 269 -5.39 -22.02 0.58
C LEU A 269 -4.19 -22.94 0.31
N ARG A 270 -3.61 -22.88 -0.90
CA ARG A 270 -2.44 -23.70 -1.27
C ARG A 270 -1.24 -23.39 -0.38
N ARG A 271 -0.92 -22.12 -0.13
CA ARG A 271 0.25 -21.75 0.67
C ARG A 271 0.07 -21.96 2.18
N GLN A 272 -1.18 -21.95 2.66
CA GLN A 272 -1.50 -22.11 4.10
C GLN A 272 -2.00 -23.50 4.48
N ARG A 273 -2.16 -24.40 3.50
CA ARG A 273 -2.47 -25.81 3.74
C ARG A 273 -1.42 -26.38 4.68
N ARG A 274 -1.82 -26.68 5.91
CA ARG A 274 -1.02 -27.45 6.83
C ARG A 274 -0.98 -28.87 6.27
N ALA A 275 0.22 -29.45 6.16
CA ALA A 275 0.31 -30.90 5.99
C ALA A 275 -0.44 -31.52 7.19
N GLU A 276 -1.36 -32.45 6.92
CA GLU A 276 -1.98 -33.24 7.97
C GLU A 276 -0.85 -33.91 8.76
N ALA A 277 -0.74 -33.55 10.04
CA ALA A 277 0.25 -34.10 10.96
C ALA A 277 -0.18 -35.49 11.46
#